data_AF-A0A2E5HNJ7-F1
#
_entry.id   AF-A0A2E5HNJ7-F1
#
_cell.length_a   1.000
_cell.length_b   1.000
_cell.length_c   1.000
_cell.angle_alpha   90.00
_cell.angle_beta   90.00
_cell.angle_gamma   90.00
#
_symmetry.space_group_name_H-M   'P 1'
#
loop_
_entity.id
_entity.type
_entity.pdbx_description
1 polymer ?
#
loop_
_entity_poly.entity_id
_entity_poly.type
_entity_poly.pdbx_seq_one_letter_code
_entity_poly.pdbx_strand_id
1 'polypeptide(L)'
;MSHTHPPTCAQMDALLSRLDLGELDAEEQRQVEAHLGGCPSCRETRAQYARLSEATAALLTPPLGAERADAIFARIAQRRQPLAEAEALPEILTMDEVATLLRVSLDELEAELEHLPVFEFAGQLRMRRSQLFRWIEAREKRAHLRLMAADAGR
;
A
#
# COMPACT_ATOMS: atom_id res chain seq x y z
N MET A 1 -38.52 22.47 -1.82
CA MET A 1 -38.13 23.78 -1.24
C MET A 1 -37.33 23.46 0.02
N SER A 2 -36.00 23.48 -0.09
CA SER A 2 -35.12 23.10 1.03
C SER A 2 -35.02 24.25 2.01
N HIS A 3 -35.43 24.02 3.26
CA HIS A 3 -35.34 25.00 4.33
C HIS A 3 -33.88 25.11 4.80
N THR A 4 -33.16 26.13 4.34
CA THR A 4 -31.80 26.46 4.77
C THR A 4 -31.86 26.93 6.23
N HIS A 5 -31.63 26.01 7.16
CA HIS A 5 -31.47 26.38 8.57
C HIS A 5 -30.07 27.00 8.75
N PRO A 6 -29.95 28.09 9.54
CA PRO A 6 -28.65 28.68 9.81
C PRO A 6 -27.74 27.63 10.49
N PRO A 7 -26.49 27.47 10.04
CA PRO A 7 -25.60 26.46 10.55
C PRO A 7 -25.35 26.67 12.04
N THR A 8 -25.48 25.59 12.80
CA THR A 8 -25.16 25.56 14.23
C THR A 8 -23.65 25.61 14.44
N CYS A 9 -23.19 26.03 15.61
CA CYS A 9 -21.75 26.05 15.93
C CYS A 9 -21.08 24.67 15.75
N ALA A 10 -21.82 23.57 15.99
CA ALA A 10 -21.31 22.22 15.79
C ALA A 10 -21.06 21.88 14.31
N GLN A 11 -21.88 22.41 13.40
CA GLN A 11 -21.68 22.26 11.95
C GLN A 11 -20.57 23.18 11.44
N MET A 12 -20.34 24.30 12.13
CA MET A 12 -19.32 25.28 11.75
C MET A 12 -17.90 24.73 11.90
N ASP A 13 -17.64 23.86 12.88
CA ASP A 13 -16.31 23.25 13.09
C ASP A 13 -15.82 22.48 11.85
N ALA A 14 -16.71 21.69 11.24
CA ALA A 14 -16.42 20.94 10.01
C ALA A 14 -16.22 21.84 8.79
N LEU A 15 -16.91 22.98 8.73
CA LEU A 15 -16.74 23.95 7.63
C LEU A 15 -15.47 24.79 7.80
N LEU A 16 -15.11 25.14 9.03
CA LEU A 16 -13.92 25.93 9.34
C LEU A 16 -12.62 25.19 8.98
N SER A 17 -12.56 23.87 9.22
CA SER A 17 -11.39 23.07 8.82
C SER A 17 -11.21 23.00 7.30
N ARG A 18 -12.32 22.95 6.54
CA ARG A 18 -12.32 22.93 5.07
C ARG A 18 -12.06 24.31 4.45
N LEU A 19 -12.41 25.40 5.15
CA LEU A 19 -12.15 26.77 4.71
C LEU A 19 -10.66 27.02 4.48
N ASP A 20 -9.82 26.61 5.43
CA ASP A 20 -8.37 26.85 5.36
C ASP A 20 -7.68 26.01 4.25
N LEU A 21 -8.31 24.93 3.80
CA LEU A 21 -7.84 24.10 2.68
C LEU A 21 -8.36 24.56 1.32
N GLY A 22 -9.25 25.58 1.28
CA GLY A 22 -9.86 26.06 0.03
C GLY A 22 -10.89 25.09 -0.57
N GLU A 23 -11.42 24.16 0.23
CA GLU A 23 -12.34 23.10 -0.21
C GLU A 23 -13.82 23.45 -0.06
N LEU A 24 -14.13 24.70 0.26
CA LEU A 24 -15.50 25.20 0.37
C LEU A 24 -15.99 25.77 -0.95
N ASP A 25 -17.23 25.43 -1.31
CA ASP A 25 -17.91 26.09 -2.42
C ASP A 25 -18.39 27.51 -2.04
N ALA A 26 -18.89 28.27 -3.02
CA ALA A 26 -19.31 29.65 -2.82
C ALA A 26 -20.52 29.80 -1.86
N GLU A 27 -21.35 28.77 -1.71
CA GLU A 27 -22.49 28.80 -0.79
C GLU A 27 -22.01 28.52 0.64
N GLU A 28 -21.15 27.52 0.83
CA GLU A 28 -20.52 27.19 2.10
C GLU A 28 -19.69 28.37 2.63
N GLN A 29 -18.94 29.06 1.77
CA GLN A 29 -18.19 30.26 2.15
C GLN A 29 -19.09 31.36 2.69
N ARG A 30 -20.21 31.66 2.01
CA ARG A 30 -21.17 32.68 2.47
C ARG A 30 -21.78 32.31 3.82
N GLN A 31 -22.08 31.03 4.04
CA GLN A 31 -22.64 30.57 5.31
C GLN A 31 -21.65 30.71 6.47
N VAL A 32 -20.38 30.39 6.23
CA VAL A 32 -19.32 30.57 7.21
C VAL A 32 -19.11 32.05 7.52
N GLU A 33 -19.02 32.91 6.51
CA GLU A 33 -18.87 34.36 6.69
C GLU A 33 -20.03 34.97 7.49
N ALA A 34 -21.26 34.60 7.16
CA ALA A 34 -22.45 35.05 7.87
C ALA A 34 -22.43 34.62 9.35
N HIS A 35 -22.05 33.36 9.63
CA HIS A 35 -21.98 32.84 10.99
C HIS A 35 -20.85 33.51 11.80
N LEU A 36 -19.68 33.71 11.19
CA LEU A 36 -18.54 34.38 11.82
C LEU A 36 -18.80 35.85 12.14
N GLY A 37 -19.69 36.51 11.38
CA GLY A 37 -20.19 37.85 11.74
C GLY A 37 -20.89 37.88 13.10
N GLY A 38 -21.62 36.82 13.46
CA GLY A 38 -22.43 36.75 14.67
C GLY A 38 -21.84 36.00 15.86
N CYS A 39 -20.89 35.08 15.64
CA CYS A 39 -20.45 34.12 16.66
C CYS A 39 -18.99 34.32 17.12
N PRO A 40 -18.75 34.85 18.34
CA PRO A 40 -17.40 35.05 18.87
C PRO A 40 -16.57 33.77 19.04
N SER A 41 -17.19 32.68 19.49
CA SER A 41 -16.48 31.40 19.71
C SER A 41 -15.99 30.79 18.40
N CYS A 42 -16.79 30.82 17.35
CA CYS A 42 -16.37 30.33 16.03
C CYS A 42 -15.27 31.20 15.40
N ARG A 43 -15.23 32.52 15.70
CA ARG A 43 -14.11 33.38 15.30
C ARG A 43 -12.82 32.97 16.01
N GLU A 44 -12.90 32.64 17.29
CA GLU A 44 -11.75 32.16 18.04
C GLU A 44 -11.24 30.82 17.52
N THR A 45 -12.14 29.86 17.25
CA THR A 45 -11.80 28.57 16.62
C THR A 45 -11.11 28.77 15.27
N ARG A 46 -11.65 29.64 14.40
CA ARG A 46 -10.99 29.98 13.13
C ARG A 46 -9.59 30.54 13.33
N ALA A 47 -9.40 31.43 14.31
CA ALA A 47 -8.08 31.97 14.61
C ALA A 47 -7.10 30.91 15.16
N GLN A 48 -7.61 29.85 15.82
CA GLN A 48 -6.79 28.70 16.22
C GLN A 48 -6.36 27.87 15.01
N TYR A 49 -7.28 27.56 14.08
CA TYR A 49 -6.94 26.84 12.86
C TYR A 49 -5.96 27.60 11.96
N ALA A 50 -6.16 28.91 11.78
CA ALA A 50 -5.23 29.74 11.03
C ALA A 50 -3.81 29.70 11.61
N ARG A 51 -3.67 29.80 12.95
CA ARG A 51 -2.36 29.69 13.63
C ARG A 51 -1.71 28.31 13.45
N LEU A 52 -2.50 27.24 13.49
CA LEU A 52 -2.00 25.88 13.28
C LEU A 52 -1.56 25.65 11.83
N SER A 53 -2.33 26.17 10.87
CA SER A 53 -2.00 26.13 9.45
C SER A 53 -0.70 26.87 9.16
N GLU A 54 -0.53 28.08 9.71
CA GLU A 54 0.71 28.85 9.59
C GLU A 54 1.91 28.12 10.21
N ALA A 55 1.75 27.56 11.41
CA ALA A 55 2.81 26.82 12.10
C ALA A 55 3.25 25.55 11.34
N THR A 56 2.31 24.89 10.65
CA THR A 56 2.58 23.67 9.87
C THR A 56 3.01 23.94 8.44
N ALA A 57 2.66 25.09 7.85
CA ALA A 57 3.09 25.49 6.50
C ALA A 57 4.62 25.50 6.36
N ALA A 58 5.34 25.94 7.40
CA ALA A 58 6.81 25.91 7.42
C ALA A 58 7.39 24.48 7.40
N LEU A 59 6.65 23.50 7.94
CA LEU A 59 7.03 22.08 7.98
C LEU A 59 6.66 21.33 6.70
N LEU A 60 5.68 21.83 5.95
CA LEU A 60 5.17 21.24 4.71
C LEU A 60 6.03 21.59 3.48
N THR A 61 7.08 22.40 3.63
CA THR A 61 8.09 22.53 2.58
C THR A 61 8.78 21.18 2.45
N PRO A 62 8.57 20.42 1.36
CA PRO A 62 9.22 19.12 1.24
C PRO A 62 10.73 19.35 1.30
N PRO A 63 11.49 18.57 2.10
CA PRO A 63 12.94 18.74 2.23
C PRO A 63 13.68 18.54 0.89
N LEU A 64 12.96 18.04 -0.11
CA LEU A 64 13.37 17.83 -1.48
C LEU A 64 12.44 18.67 -2.36
N GLY A 65 12.99 19.59 -3.15
CA GLY A 65 12.21 20.33 -4.15
C GLY A 65 11.43 19.35 -5.05
N ALA A 66 10.27 19.76 -5.56
CA ALA A 66 9.33 18.91 -6.29
C ALA A 66 10.00 18.00 -7.35
N GLU A 67 10.96 18.56 -8.10
CA GLU A 67 11.74 17.82 -9.10
C GLU A 67 12.51 16.61 -8.53
N ARG A 68 13.06 16.70 -7.32
CA ARG A 68 13.75 15.60 -6.66
C ARG A 68 12.78 14.54 -6.16
N ALA A 69 11.61 14.94 -5.67
CA ALA A 69 10.56 14.00 -5.27
C ALA A 69 10.09 13.18 -6.47
N ASP A 70 9.78 13.85 -7.59
CA ASP A 70 9.37 13.19 -8.84
C ASP A 70 10.44 12.24 -9.37
N ALA A 71 11.71 12.64 -9.35
CA ALA A 71 12.81 11.78 -9.77
C ALA A 71 12.97 10.53 -8.88
N ILE A 72 12.73 10.65 -7.58
CA ILE A 72 12.75 9.51 -6.65
C ILE A 72 11.55 8.59 -6.90
N PHE A 73 10.34 9.14 -7.04
CA PHE A 73 9.15 8.35 -7.32
C PHE A 73 9.23 7.64 -8.67
N ALA A 74 9.77 8.30 -9.70
CA ALA A 74 10.03 7.68 -11.00
C ALA A 74 11.02 6.50 -10.88
N ARG A 75 12.11 6.68 -10.11
CA ARG A 75 13.07 5.58 -9.84
C ARG A 75 12.45 4.42 -9.05
N ILE A 76 11.58 4.70 -8.09
CA ILE A 76 10.84 3.68 -7.34
C ILE A 76 9.87 2.93 -8.28
N ALA A 77 9.16 3.64 -9.16
CA ALA A 77 8.26 3.05 -10.14
C ALA A 77 9.00 2.15 -11.14
N GLN A 78 10.15 2.61 -11.66
CA GLN A 78 11.01 1.81 -12.54
C GLN A 78 11.55 0.55 -11.84
N ARG A 79 11.89 0.64 -10.55
CA ARG A 79 12.29 -0.53 -9.75
C ARG A 79 11.13 -1.46 -9.37
N ARG A 80 9.88 -1.00 -9.44
CA ARG A 80 8.68 -1.82 -9.21
C ARG A 80 8.21 -2.59 -10.44
N GLN A 81 8.64 -2.17 -11.62
CA GLN A 81 8.33 -2.85 -12.89
C GLN A 81 8.67 -4.36 -12.93
N PRO A 82 9.72 -4.88 -12.26
CA PRO A 82 9.99 -6.31 -12.17
C PRO A 82 8.93 -7.12 -11.39
N LEU A 83 8.10 -6.49 -10.55
CA LEU A 83 7.04 -7.20 -9.81
C LEU A 83 5.79 -7.43 -10.66
N ALA A 84 5.49 -6.55 -11.63
CA ALA A 84 4.35 -6.74 -12.53
C ALA A 84 4.59 -7.89 -13.52
N GLU A 85 5.83 -8.13 -13.93
CA GLU A 85 6.20 -9.30 -14.74
C GLU A 85 6.14 -10.61 -13.94
N ALA A 86 6.33 -10.57 -12.62
CA ALA A 86 6.16 -11.75 -11.76
C ALA A 86 4.68 -12.20 -11.66
N GLU A 87 3.72 -11.30 -11.88
CA GLU A 87 2.30 -11.64 -12.02
C GLU A 87 1.95 -12.25 -13.38
N ALA A 88 2.84 -12.14 -14.38
CA ALA A 88 2.65 -12.70 -15.72
C ALA A 88 3.13 -14.15 -15.87
N LEU A 89 3.66 -14.78 -14.81
CA LEU A 89 4.09 -16.17 -14.88
C LEU A 89 2.89 -17.11 -15.04
N PRO A 90 2.94 -18.05 -16.00
CA PRO A 90 1.84 -18.97 -16.23
C PRO A 90 1.61 -19.87 -15.01
N GLU A 91 0.36 -20.31 -14.81
CA GLU A 91 0.03 -21.23 -13.72
C GLU A 91 0.70 -22.60 -13.88
N ILE A 92 1.02 -23.01 -15.11
CA ILE A 92 1.72 -24.24 -15.43
C ILE A 92 3.12 -23.89 -15.90
N LEU A 93 4.11 -24.34 -15.14
CA LEU A 93 5.53 -24.08 -15.36
C LEU A 93 6.25 -25.34 -15.83
N THR A 94 7.24 -25.18 -16.70
CA THR A 94 8.27 -26.17 -17.05
C THR A 94 9.35 -26.26 -15.96
N MET A 95 10.25 -27.22 -16.08
CA MET A 95 11.38 -27.37 -15.16
C MET A 95 12.31 -26.15 -15.19
N ASP A 96 12.64 -25.65 -16.40
CA ASP A 96 13.46 -24.44 -16.59
C ASP A 96 12.82 -23.19 -15.99
N GLU A 97 11.51 -23.03 -16.16
CA GLU A 97 10.77 -21.90 -15.58
C GLU A 97 10.74 -21.97 -14.06
N VAL A 98 10.65 -23.17 -13.47
CA VAL A 98 10.74 -23.33 -12.01
C VAL A 98 12.15 -23.09 -11.49
N ALA A 99 13.19 -23.57 -12.18
CA ALA A 99 14.57 -23.29 -11.83
C ALA A 99 14.84 -21.77 -11.83
N THR A 100 14.34 -21.08 -12.86
CA THR A 100 14.41 -19.61 -12.96
C THR A 100 13.63 -18.93 -11.83
N LEU A 101 12.41 -19.39 -11.55
CA LEU A 101 11.54 -18.84 -10.50
C LEU A 101 12.18 -18.97 -9.12
N LEU A 102 12.73 -20.14 -8.80
CA LEU A 102 13.36 -20.44 -7.51
C LEU A 102 14.82 -19.95 -7.44
N ARG A 103 15.39 -19.49 -8.56
CA ARG A 103 16.79 -19.06 -8.70
C ARG A 103 17.78 -20.16 -8.29
N VAL A 104 17.51 -21.38 -8.73
CA VAL A 104 18.37 -22.56 -8.54
C VAL A 104 18.78 -23.10 -9.91
N SER A 105 19.82 -23.93 -9.94
CA SER A 105 20.19 -24.63 -11.18
C SER A 105 19.18 -25.72 -11.53
N LEU A 106 19.12 -26.08 -12.81
CA LEU A 106 18.26 -27.16 -13.28
C LEU A 106 18.68 -28.50 -12.65
N ASP A 107 19.98 -28.77 -12.56
CA ASP A 107 20.53 -30.00 -11.96
C ASP A 107 20.15 -30.16 -10.48
N GLU A 108 20.18 -29.06 -9.70
CA GLU A 108 19.72 -29.07 -8.30
C GLU A 108 18.22 -29.37 -8.19
N LEU A 109 17.43 -28.90 -9.14
CA LEU A 109 16.00 -29.14 -9.19
C LEU A 109 15.69 -30.59 -9.61
N GLU A 110 16.43 -31.14 -10.58
CA GLU A 110 16.33 -32.54 -11.02
C GLU A 110 16.69 -33.53 -9.90
N ALA A 111 17.67 -33.20 -9.05
CA ALA A 111 18.02 -34.02 -7.89
C ALA A 111 16.86 -34.18 -6.89
N GLU A 112 15.91 -33.24 -6.87
CA GLU A 112 14.74 -33.25 -6.00
C GLU A 112 13.46 -33.70 -6.71
N LEU A 113 13.55 -34.18 -7.96
CA LEU A 113 12.40 -34.48 -8.83
C LEU A 113 11.37 -35.41 -8.18
N GLU A 114 11.81 -36.44 -7.45
CA GLU A 114 10.92 -37.41 -6.78
C GLU A 114 9.99 -36.76 -5.75
N HIS A 115 10.39 -35.61 -5.20
CA HIS A 115 9.67 -34.93 -4.12
C HIS A 115 8.86 -33.75 -4.63
N LEU A 116 9.13 -33.27 -5.85
CA LEU A 116 8.45 -32.12 -6.43
C LEU A 116 7.01 -32.47 -6.83
N PRO A 117 6.07 -31.51 -6.76
CA PRO A 117 4.69 -31.71 -7.19
C PRO A 117 4.56 -31.65 -8.73
N VAL A 118 5.22 -32.58 -9.40
CA VAL A 118 5.25 -32.68 -10.87
C VAL A 118 4.05 -33.45 -11.41
N PHE A 119 3.67 -33.13 -12.65
CA PHE A 119 2.73 -33.91 -13.45
C PHE A 119 3.18 -33.92 -14.91
N GLU A 120 2.78 -34.94 -15.66
CA GLU A 120 3.07 -35.04 -17.09
C GLU A 120 1.97 -34.40 -17.92
N PHE A 121 2.34 -33.55 -18.89
CA PHE A 121 1.42 -32.97 -19.86
C PHE A 121 2.11 -32.85 -21.21
N ALA A 122 1.53 -33.49 -22.24
CA ALA A 122 2.09 -33.56 -23.59
C ALA A 122 3.54 -34.12 -23.64
N GLY A 123 3.84 -35.14 -22.82
CA GLY A 123 5.17 -35.76 -22.77
C GLY A 123 6.25 -34.91 -22.09
N GLN A 124 5.86 -33.83 -21.40
CA GLN A 124 6.76 -32.95 -20.67
C GLN A 124 6.38 -32.91 -19.19
N LEU A 125 7.40 -32.83 -18.33
CA LEU A 125 7.21 -32.60 -16.90
C LEU A 125 6.83 -31.14 -16.65
N ARG A 126 5.73 -30.95 -15.92
CA ARG A 126 5.15 -29.65 -15.60
C ARG A 126 4.82 -29.56 -14.12
N MET A 127 4.72 -28.33 -13.62
CA MET A 127 4.37 -28.03 -12.23
C MET A 127 3.32 -26.92 -12.18
N ARG A 128 2.34 -27.07 -11.28
CA ARG A 128 1.40 -25.98 -10.99
C ARG A 128 2.05 -25.03 -10.01
N ARG A 129 2.16 -23.76 -10.37
CA ARG A 129 2.80 -22.73 -9.54
C ARG A 129 2.19 -22.66 -8.14
N SER A 130 0.86 -22.66 -8.04
CA SER A 130 0.15 -22.67 -6.75
C SER A 130 0.42 -23.92 -5.90
N GLN A 131 0.71 -25.05 -6.53
CA GLN A 131 1.02 -26.30 -5.84
C GLN A 131 2.49 -26.35 -5.40
N LEU A 132 3.40 -25.84 -6.24
CA LEU A 132 4.81 -25.67 -5.92
C LEU A 132 5.00 -24.82 -4.66
N PHE A 133 4.38 -23.64 -4.60
CA PHE A 133 4.52 -22.77 -3.41
C PHE A 133 3.96 -23.42 -2.14
N ARG A 134 2.78 -24.05 -2.20
CA ARG A 134 2.23 -24.79 -1.07
C ARG A 134 3.13 -25.93 -0.61
N TRP A 135 3.79 -26.61 -1.55
CA TRP A 135 4.75 -27.66 -1.25
C TRP A 135 6.00 -27.11 -0.54
N ILE A 136 6.55 -25.97 -1.01
CA ILE A 136 7.70 -25.29 -0.38
C ILE A 136 7.35 -24.93 1.07
N GLU A 137 6.24 -24.24 1.29
CA GLU A 137 5.79 -23.84 2.63
C GLU A 137 5.62 -25.05 3.57
N ALA A 138 5.07 -26.16 3.07
CA ALA A 138 4.92 -27.38 3.86
C ALA A 138 6.27 -28.04 4.18
N ARG A 139 7.26 -27.95 3.28
CA ARG A 139 8.63 -28.45 3.50
C ARG A 139 9.34 -27.60 4.55
N GLU A 140 9.24 -26.27 4.48
CA GLU A 140 9.82 -25.34 5.47
C GLU A 140 9.24 -25.57 6.86
N LYS A 141 7.91 -25.70 6.99
CA LYS A 141 7.26 -26.00 8.27
C LYS A 141 7.77 -27.30 8.88
N ARG A 142 7.94 -28.36 8.06
CA ARG A 142 8.49 -29.64 8.53
C ARG A 142 9.95 -29.53 8.96
N ALA A 143 10.77 -28.78 8.23
CA ALA A 143 12.17 -28.53 8.59
C ALA A 143 12.26 -27.75 9.91
N HIS A 144 11.44 -26.70 10.07
CA HIS A 144 11.39 -25.90 11.28
C HIS A 144 10.97 -26.72 12.51
N LEU A 145 9.92 -27.55 12.39
CA LEU A 145 9.48 -28.43 13.47
C LEU A 145 10.56 -29.45 13.87
N ARG A 146 11.33 -29.99 12.91
CA ARG A 146 12.44 -30.90 13.20
C ARG A 146 13.58 -30.22 13.96
N LEU A 147 13.92 -28.99 13.60
CA LEU A 147 14.94 -28.20 14.29
C LEU A 147 14.52 -27.89 15.74
N MET A 148 13.27 -27.46 15.94
CA MET A 148 12.71 -27.21 17.27
C MET A 148 12.68 -28.47 18.15
N ALA A 149 12.35 -29.63 17.58
CA ALA A 149 12.37 -30.91 18.29
C ALA A 149 13.81 -31.37 18.65
N ALA A 150 14.80 -31.06 17.81
CA ALA A 150 16.21 -31.37 18.07
C ALA A 150 16.83 -30.49 19.17
N ASP A 151 16.34 -29.25 19.33
CA ASP A 151 16.80 -28.34 20.38
C ASP A 151 16.14 -28.60 21.74
N ALA A 152 14.89 -29.07 21.77
CA ALA A 152 14.18 -29.42 23.01
C ALA A 152 14.67 -30.73 23.67
N GLY A 153 15.54 -31.50 23.00
CA GLY A 153 16.11 -32.76 23.47
C GLY A 153 17.54 -32.66 24.00
N ARG A 154 18.11 -31.45 24.12
CA ARG A 154 19.41 -31.18 24.74
C ARG A 154 19.24 -30.49 26.09
#